data_AF-A0A1G6JMR1-F1
#
_entry.id   AF-A0A1G6JMR1-F1
#
_cell.length_a   1.000
_cell.length_b   1.000
_cell.length_c   1.000
_cell.angle_alpha   90.00
_cell.angle_beta   90.00
_cell.angle_gamma   90.00
#
_symmetry.space_group_name_H-M   'P 1'
#
loop_
_entity.id
_entity.type
_entity.pdbx_description
1 polymer ?
#
loop_
_entity_poly.entity_id
_entity_poly.type
_entity_poly.pdbx_seq_one_letter_code
_entity_poly.pdbx_strand_id
1 'polypeptide(L)'
;MNKEDIRVILEKVKKGELEVDAAASSLKDLPFKDLGFAKVDNHRSLRNGFPEVIYCEGKSLAEIEGIVKEMLKHDNNILASRAEKEVYQRIKEIAPEAVYHERPKQKNYFNI
;
A
#
# COMPACT_ATOMS: atom_id res chain seq x y z
N MET A 1 -2.28 11.18 10.49
CA MET A 1 -1.45 12.35 10.82
C MET A 1 -0.07 12.22 10.19
N ASN A 2 0.43 13.26 9.54
CA ASN A 2 1.78 13.36 8.98
C ASN A 2 2.73 14.13 9.94
N LYS A 3 3.96 14.41 9.49
CA LYS A 3 4.99 15.09 10.29
C LYS A 3 4.59 16.52 10.64
N GLU A 4 3.92 17.21 9.73
CA GLU A 4 3.40 18.56 9.89
C GLU A 4 2.30 18.62 10.97
N ASP A 5 1.39 17.64 11.00
CA ASP A 5 0.35 17.54 12.03
C ASP A 5 0.95 17.39 13.44
N ILE A 6 1.99 16.55 13.57
CA ILE A 6 2.71 16.35 14.83
C ILE A 6 3.36 17.67 15.27
N ARG A 7 3.98 18.40 14.34
CA ARG A 7 4.61 19.68 14.63
C ARG A 7 3.60 20.71 15.16
N VAL A 8 2.40 20.74 14.59
CA VAL A 8 1.32 21.64 15.06
C VAL A 8 0.90 21.30 16.48
N ILE A 9 0.75 20.02 16.83
CA ILE A 9 0.40 19.59 18.19
C ILE A 9 1.50 19.98 19.19
N LEU A 10 2.77 19.74 18.83
CA LEU A 10 3.90 20.09 19.69
C LEU A 10 4.03 21.61 19.92
N GLU A 11 3.74 22.43 18.90
CA GLU A 11 3.71 23.90 19.06
C GLU A 11 2.57 24.34 19.99
N LYS A 12 1.40 23.71 19.93
CA LYS A 12 0.28 24.00 20.86
C LYS A 12 0.62 23.65 22.30
N VAL A 13 1.28 22.52 22.53
CA VAL A 13 1.78 22.14 23.88
C VAL A 13 2.82 23.15 24.37
N LYS A 14 3.77 23.53 23.52
CA LYS A 14 4.81 24.52 23.85
C LYS A 14 4.23 25.89 24.24
N LYS A 15 3.12 26.29 23.63
CA LYS A 15 2.40 27.53 23.94
C LYS A 15 1.49 27.44 25.16
N GLY A 16 1.33 26.25 25.75
CA GLY A 16 0.38 26.00 26.84
C GLY A 16 -1.09 25.99 26.40
N GLU A 17 -1.33 25.90 25.08
CA GLU A 17 -2.68 25.84 24.50
C GLU A 17 -3.26 24.42 24.51
N LEU A 18 -2.41 23.41 24.79
CA LEU A 18 -2.78 22.01 24.84
C LEU A 18 -2.01 21.30 25.95
N GLU A 19 -2.72 20.62 26.84
CA GLU A 19 -2.12 19.79 27.88
C GLU A 19 -1.37 18.60 27.28
N VAL A 20 -0.27 18.22 27.93
CA VAL A 20 0.61 17.14 27.47
C VAL A 20 -0.15 15.82 27.34
N ASP A 21 -1.05 15.52 28.27
CA ASP A 21 -1.84 14.27 28.25
C ASP A 21 -2.88 14.24 27.11
N ALA A 22 -3.43 15.40 26.75
CA ALA A 22 -4.35 15.53 25.62
C ALA A 22 -3.60 15.40 24.28
N ALA A 23 -2.41 15.99 24.18
CA ALA A 23 -1.50 15.79 23.06
C ALA A 23 -1.06 14.31 22.93
N ALA A 24 -0.71 13.66 24.04
CA ALA A 24 -0.33 12.25 24.05
C ALA A 24 -1.49 11.33 23.62
N SER A 25 -2.72 11.64 24.03
CA SER A 25 -3.91 10.89 23.64
C SER A 25 -4.21 11.02 22.14
N SER A 26 -4.10 12.23 21.58
CA SER A 26 -4.26 12.47 20.13
C SER A 26 -3.14 11.84 19.30
N LEU A 27 -1.94 11.68 19.87
CA LEU A 27 -0.83 10.95 19.26
C LEU A 27 -0.94 9.43 19.46
N LYS A 28 -1.82 8.92 20.33
CA LYS A 28 -1.95 7.49 20.60
C LYS A 28 -2.57 6.72 19.42
N ASP A 29 -3.38 7.41 18.62
CA ASP A 29 -3.97 6.92 17.36
C ASP A 29 -3.02 7.05 16.14
N LEU A 30 -1.70 7.04 16.39
CA LEU A 30 -0.67 6.88 15.37
C LEU A 30 -0.97 5.65 14.47
N PRO A 31 -0.49 5.64 13.22
CA PRO A 31 -1.27 5.37 12.00
C PRO A 31 -1.58 3.89 11.69
N PHE A 32 -1.47 3.02 12.68
CA PHE A 32 -1.75 1.60 12.56
C PHE A 32 -2.94 1.27 13.43
N LYS A 33 -4.11 1.18 12.80
CA LYS A 33 -5.26 0.57 13.47
C LYS A 33 -5.06 -0.95 13.39
N ASP A 34 -4.67 -1.54 14.51
CA ASP A 34 -4.58 -2.99 14.65
C ASP A 34 -6.00 -3.53 14.85
N LEU A 35 -6.55 -4.13 13.80
CA LEU A 35 -7.91 -4.69 13.80
C LEU A 35 -7.94 -6.13 14.33
N GLY A 36 -6.83 -6.65 14.87
CA GLY A 36 -6.70 -8.02 15.38
C GLY A 36 -6.58 -9.08 14.27
N PHE A 37 -7.00 -8.78 13.04
CA PHE A 37 -6.79 -9.62 11.84
C PHE A 37 -6.04 -8.89 10.72
N ALA A 38 -5.82 -7.58 10.86
CA ALA A 38 -5.10 -6.77 9.88
C ALA A 38 -4.54 -5.50 10.53
N LYS A 39 -3.30 -5.16 10.19
CA LYS A 39 -2.72 -3.85 10.48
C LYS A 39 -2.98 -2.95 9.29
N VAL A 40 -3.89 -1.99 9.44
CA VAL A 40 -4.20 -1.02 8.38
C VAL A 40 -3.17 0.11 8.45
N ASP A 41 -2.18 0.08 7.55
CA ASP A 41 -1.19 1.13 7.38
C ASP A 41 -1.75 2.23 6.46
N ASN A 42 -2.39 3.23 7.06
CA ASN A 42 -2.94 4.39 6.36
C ASN A 42 -1.86 5.34 5.81
N HIS A 43 -0.57 5.06 6.07
CA HIS A 43 0.57 5.84 5.57
C HIS A 43 1.21 5.25 4.31
N ARG A 44 0.74 4.08 3.83
CA ARG A 44 1.33 3.41 2.66
C ARG A 44 1.34 4.29 1.41
N SER A 45 0.29 5.08 1.20
CA SER A 45 0.13 5.99 0.06
C SER A 45 1.10 7.17 0.06
N LEU A 46 1.57 7.62 1.23
CA LEU A 46 2.50 8.75 1.37
C LEU A 46 3.97 8.36 1.20
N ARG A 47 4.33 7.09 1.48
CA ARG A 47 5.73 6.62 1.39
C ARG A 47 6.10 5.97 0.06
N ASN A 48 5.15 5.31 -0.61
CA ASN A 48 5.43 4.46 -1.78
C ASN A 48 4.66 4.88 -3.05
N GLY A 49 4.01 6.05 -3.03
CA GLY A 49 3.01 6.40 -4.03
C GLY A 49 1.78 5.46 -3.98
N PHE A 50 0.73 5.79 -4.71
CA PHE A 50 -0.34 4.82 -4.96
C PHE A 50 0.16 3.82 -6.00
N PRO A 51 0.07 2.50 -5.76
CA PRO A 51 0.43 1.55 -6.80
C PRO A 51 -0.52 1.71 -7.97
N GLU A 52 0.03 1.63 -9.19
CA GLU A 52 -0.81 1.54 -10.38
C GLU A 52 -1.46 0.16 -10.43
N VAL A 53 -2.79 0.13 -10.54
CA VAL A 53 -3.55 -1.11 -10.39
C VAL A 53 -3.87 -1.71 -11.76
N ILE A 54 -3.40 -2.93 -12.00
CA ILE A 54 -3.84 -3.76 -13.14
C ILE A 54 -5.02 -4.59 -12.68
N TYR A 55 -6.18 -4.40 -13.31
CA TYR A 55 -7.30 -5.32 -13.19
C TYR A 55 -7.09 -6.49 -14.16
N CYS A 56 -6.81 -7.69 -13.65
CA CYS A 56 -6.44 -8.87 -14.46
C CYS A 56 -7.63 -9.72 -14.91
N GLU A 57 -8.75 -9.69 -14.19
CA GLU A 57 -9.93 -10.50 -14.51
C GLU A 57 -10.47 -10.14 -15.90
N GLY A 58 -10.58 -11.14 -16.79
CA GLY A 58 -11.05 -10.97 -18.16
C GLY A 58 -9.97 -10.58 -19.18
N LYS A 59 -8.71 -10.39 -18.77
CA LYS A 59 -7.58 -10.18 -19.69
C LYS A 59 -6.82 -11.47 -19.95
N SER A 60 -6.30 -11.64 -21.15
CA SER A 60 -5.39 -12.73 -21.49
C SER A 60 -4.02 -12.54 -20.83
N LEU A 61 -3.29 -13.65 -20.68
CA LEU A 61 -1.93 -13.65 -20.13
C LEU A 61 -0.99 -12.71 -20.90
N ALA A 62 -1.08 -12.70 -22.23
CA ALA A 62 -0.26 -11.87 -23.10
C ALA A 62 -0.55 -10.36 -22.92
N GLU A 63 -1.83 -10.00 -22.75
CA GLU A 63 -2.22 -8.60 -22.48
C GLU A 63 -1.67 -8.13 -21.13
N ILE A 64 -1.81 -8.95 -20.08
CA ILE A 64 -1.28 -8.61 -18.76
C ILE A 64 0.24 -8.47 -18.80
N GLU A 65 0.94 -9.37 -19.47
CA GLU A 65 2.39 -9.31 -19.65
C GLU A 65 2.83 -8.03 -20.38
N GLY A 66 2.13 -7.66 -21.45
CA GLY A 66 2.41 -6.43 -22.20
C GLY A 66 2.23 -5.18 -21.34
N ILE A 67 1.14 -5.12 -20.57
CA ILE A 67 0.86 -4.02 -19.64
C ILE A 67 1.97 -3.91 -18.58
N VAL A 68 2.34 -5.02 -17.94
CA VAL A 68 3.40 -5.04 -16.92
C VAL A 68 4.74 -4.58 -17.51
N LYS A 69 5.13 -5.10 -18.68
CA LYS A 69 6.37 -4.69 -19.36
C LYS A 69 6.43 -3.20 -19.66
N GLU A 70 5.31 -2.60 -20.05
CA GLU A 70 5.26 -1.16 -20.31
C GLU A 70 5.37 -0.37 -19.01
N MET A 71 4.64 -0.76 -17.97
CA MET A 71 4.64 -0.07 -16.67
C MET A 71 5.99 -0.16 -15.95
N LEU A 72 6.71 -1.28 -16.12
CA LEU A 72 8.06 -1.45 -15.56
C LEU A 72 9.09 -0.48 -16.13
N LYS A 73 8.86 0.12 -17.30
CA LYS A 73 9.77 1.14 -17.87
C LYS A 73 9.79 2.44 -17.05
N HIS A 74 8.78 2.66 -16.22
CA HIS A 74 8.57 3.91 -15.50
C HIS A 74 8.86 3.81 -13.98
N ASP A 75 9.44 2.70 -13.52
CA ASP A 75 9.79 2.44 -12.11
C ASP A 75 8.59 2.61 -11.14
N ASN A 76 7.41 2.21 -11.62
CA ASN A 76 6.16 2.30 -10.89
C ASN A 76 5.94 1.06 -10.03
N ASN A 77 5.42 1.24 -8.81
CA ASN A 77 4.91 0.16 -7.97
C ASN A 77 3.61 -0.37 -8.57
N ILE A 78 3.56 -1.67 -8.93
CA ILE A 78 2.43 -2.25 -9.67
C ILE A 78 1.64 -3.20 -8.77
N LEU A 79 0.33 -3.02 -8.72
CA LEU A 79 -0.59 -3.95 -8.06
C LEU A 79 -1.48 -4.64 -9.09
N ALA A 80 -1.21 -5.91 -9.36
CA ALA A 80 -2.09 -6.72 -10.20
C ALA A 80 -3.18 -7.37 -9.35
N SER A 81 -4.40 -6.87 -9.47
CA SER A 81 -5.57 -7.35 -8.75
C SER A 81 -6.31 -8.46 -9.49
N ARG A 82 -6.84 -9.42 -8.75
CA ARG A 82 -7.57 -10.59 -9.28
C ARG A 82 -6.71 -11.42 -10.24
N ALA A 83 -5.41 -11.49 -9.97
CA ALA A 83 -4.46 -12.24 -10.76
C ALA A 83 -4.45 -13.72 -10.33
N GLU A 84 -4.70 -14.61 -11.28
CA GLU A 84 -4.55 -16.05 -11.05
C GLU A 84 -3.07 -16.42 -10.89
N LYS A 85 -2.82 -17.62 -10.36
CA LYS A 85 -1.46 -18.09 -10.09
C LYS A 85 -0.62 -18.19 -11.37
N GLU A 86 -1.25 -18.51 -12.49
CA GLU A 86 -0.61 -18.57 -13.82
C GLU A 86 -0.08 -17.21 -14.26
N VAL A 87 -0.86 -16.15 -14.02
CA VAL A 87 -0.43 -14.76 -14.27
C VAL A 87 0.77 -14.44 -13.41
N TYR A 88 0.73 -14.75 -12.13
CA TYR A 88 1.86 -14.53 -11.23
C TYR A 88 3.13 -15.26 -11.70
N GLN A 89 3.02 -16.53 -12.06
CA GLN A 89 4.17 -17.33 -12.51
C GLN A 89 4.82 -16.71 -13.74
N ARG A 90 4.01 -16.31 -14.74
CA ARG A 90 4.53 -15.67 -15.94
C ARG A 90 5.20 -14.33 -15.62
N ILE A 91 4.59 -13.53 -14.75
CA ILE A 91 5.13 -12.23 -14.36
C ILE A 91 6.41 -12.37 -13.53
N LYS A 92 6.54 -13.42 -12.71
CA LYS A 92 7.74 -13.71 -11.92
C LYS A 92 8.98 -13.97 -12.79
N GLU A 93 8.80 -14.43 -14.03
CA GLU A 93 9.88 -14.62 -15.00
C GLU A 93 10.43 -13.29 -15.54
N ILE A 94 9.60 -12.24 -15.61
CA ILE A 94 9.98 -10.91 -16.11
C ILE A 94 10.31 -9.93 -14.98
N ALA A 95 9.72 -10.13 -13.81
CA ALA A 95 9.87 -9.32 -12.60
C ALA A 95 10.14 -10.25 -11.40
N PRO A 96 11.41 -10.65 -11.17
CA PRO A 96 11.79 -11.57 -10.09
C PRO A 96 11.43 -11.07 -8.69
N GLU A 97 11.22 -9.77 -8.51
CA GLU A 97 10.78 -9.12 -7.28
C GLU A 97 9.29 -9.30 -6.99
N ALA A 98 8.48 -9.74 -7.97
CA ALA A 98 7.04 -9.89 -7.82
C ALA A 98 6.65 -10.79 -6.62
N VAL A 99 5.79 -10.29 -5.74
CA VAL A 99 5.30 -11.00 -4.55
C VAL A 99 3.83 -11.37 -4.73
N TYR A 100 3.51 -12.66 -4.70
CA TYR A 100 2.13 -13.15 -4.73
C TYR A 100 1.52 -13.13 -3.33
N HIS A 101 0.33 -12.54 -3.21
CA HIS A 101 -0.45 -12.57 -2.00
C HIS A 101 -1.76 -13.33 -2.26
N GLU A 102 -1.80 -14.57 -1.78
CA GLU A 102 -3.00 -15.39 -1.74
C GLU A 102 -3.85 -15.00 -0.54
N ARG A 103 -5.11 -14.60 -0.74
CA ARG A 103 -6.06 -14.35 0.36
C ARG A 103 -7.19 -15.39 0.33
N PRO A 104 -7.48 -16.08 1.45
CA PRO A 104 -8.42 -17.20 1.45
C PRO A 104 -9.89 -16.88 1.13
N LYS A 105 -10.31 -15.61 1.04
CA LYS A 105 -11.73 -15.24 0.83
C LYS A 105 -11.98 -14.01 -0.06
N GLN A 106 -10.95 -13.40 -0.64
CA GLN A 106 -11.12 -12.25 -1.55
C GLN A 106 -9.91 -12.14 -2.46
N LYS A 107 -10.09 -12.59 -3.71
CA LYS A 107 -9.38 -12.22 -4.95
C LYS A 107 -7.88 -11.92 -4.80
N ASN A 108 -7.08 -12.87 -5.28
CA ASN A 108 -5.61 -12.87 -5.26
C ASN A 108 -5.01 -11.64 -5.96
N TYR A 109 -3.86 -11.16 -5.48
CA TYR A 109 -3.11 -10.07 -6.11
C TYR A 109 -1.60 -10.28 -5.98
N PHE A 110 -0.81 -9.70 -6.87
CA PHE A 110 0.64 -9.60 -6.72
C PHE A 110 1.11 -8.15 -6.77
N ASN A 111 2.22 -7.88 -6.07
CA ASN A 111 2.89 -6.59 -6.06
C ASN A 111 4.24 -6.75 -6.77
N ILE A 112 4.56 -5.82 -7.66
CA ILE A 112 5.91 -5.65 -8.21
C ILE A 112 6.46 -4.37 -7.62
#